data_AF-A0A923TZU8-F1
#
_entry.id   AF-A0A923TZU8-F1
#
_cell.length_a   1.000
_cell.length_b   1.000
_cell.length_c   1.000
_cell.angle_alpha   90.00
_cell.angle_beta   90.00
_cell.angle_gamma   90.00
#
_symmetry.space_group_name_H-M   'P 1'
#
loop_
_entity.id
_entity.type
_entity.pdbx_description
1 polymer ?
#
loop_
_entity_poly.entity_id
_entity_poly.type
_entity_poly.pdbx_seq_one_letter_code
_entity_poly.pdbx_strand_id
1 'polypeptide(L)'
;YLTIKEVAYELGKRLISIFTKDEKGLRPVYENHPLLHTNPDFSEHILFHEYFHGDTGGGLGAPHQSGWTSLVADMIHKLYN
;
A
#
# COMPACT_ATOMS: atom_id res chain seq x y z
N TYR A 1 -4.62 21.46 -15.78
CA TYR A 1 -5.90 20.81 -15.47
C TYR A 1 -5.78 19.34 -15.81
N LEU A 2 -6.32 18.45 -14.98
CA LEU A 2 -6.35 17.01 -15.22
C LEU A 2 -7.79 16.57 -15.53
N THR A 3 -7.93 15.59 -16.40
CA THR A 3 -9.17 14.85 -16.65
C THR A 3 -9.50 13.93 -15.47
N ILE A 4 -10.75 13.50 -15.35
CA ILE A 4 -11.17 12.52 -14.32
C ILE A 4 -10.35 11.23 -14.44
N LYS A 5 -10.01 10.82 -15.66
CA LYS A 5 -9.21 9.63 -15.92
C LYS A 5 -7.79 9.79 -15.35
N GLU A 6 -7.15 10.93 -15.57
CA GLU A 6 -5.82 11.21 -15.03
C GLU A 6 -5.84 11.30 -13.50
N VAL A 7 -6.86 11.94 -12.90
CA VAL A 7 -7.03 11.97 -11.44
C VAL A 7 -7.18 10.56 -10.87
N ALA A 8 -7.98 9.70 -11.51
CA ALA A 8 -8.14 8.32 -11.08
C ALA A 8 -6.81 7.54 -11.12
N TYR A 9 -5.98 7.76 -12.13
CA TYR A 9 -4.65 7.13 -12.21
C TYR A 9 -3.71 7.62 -11.10
N GLU A 10 -3.68 8.92 -10.81
CA GLU A 10 -2.84 9.46 -9.73
C GLU A 10 -3.28 8.95 -8.35
N LEU A 11 -4.59 8.82 -8.13
CA LEU A 11 -5.12 8.18 -6.91
C LEU A 11 -4.72 6.70 -6.84
N GLY A 12 -4.82 5.95 -7.94
CA GLY A 12 -4.38 4.57 -8.01
C GLY A 12 -2.90 4.39 -7.67
N LYS A 13 -2.03 5.24 -8.23
CA LYS A 13 -0.59 5.24 -7.90
C LYS A 13 -0.34 5.50 -6.41
N ARG A 14 -1.05 6.45 -5.81
CA ARG A 14 -0.95 6.75 -4.37
C ARG A 14 -1.43 5.57 -3.51
N LEU A 15 -2.51 4.90 -3.88
CA LEU A 15 -2.98 3.71 -3.16
C LEU A 15 -1.97 2.56 -3.26
N ILE A 16 -1.38 2.34 -4.44
CA ILE A 16 -0.32 1.33 -4.61
C ILE A 16 0.90 1.68 -3.76
N SER A 17 1.25 2.97 -3.65
CA SER A 17 2.44 3.40 -2.90
C SER A 17 2.43 3.04 -1.42
N ILE A 18 1.25 2.76 -0.84
CA ILE A 18 1.12 2.27 0.54
C ILE A 18 1.89 0.95 0.76
N PHE A 19 2.01 0.14 -0.29
CA PHE A 19 2.62 -1.19 -0.26
C PHE A 19 4.02 -1.25 -0.87
N THR A 20 4.53 -0.13 -1.40
CA THR A 20 5.86 -0.07 -2.00
C THR A 20 6.87 0.53 -1.03
N LYS A 21 8.14 0.15 -1.18
CA LYS A 21 9.23 0.77 -0.42
C LYS A 21 9.47 2.19 -0.94
N ASP A 22 9.64 3.13 -0.02
CA ASP A 22 10.11 4.48 -0.31
C ASP A 22 11.63 4.53 -0.51
N GLU A 23 12.19 5.74 -0.66
CA GLU A 23 13.63 5.98 -0.80
C GLU A 23 14.45 5.48 0.39
N LYS A 24 13.83 5.31 1.57
CA LYS A 24 14.46 4.80 2.79
C LYS A 24 14.25 3.29 2.97
N GLY A 25 13.61 2.62 2.01
CA GLY A 25 13.29 1.20 2.07
C GLY A 25 12.08 0.87 2.94
N LEU A 26 11.30 1.87 3.36
CA LEU A 26 10.16 1.71 4.27
C LEU A 26 8.84 1.66 3.49
N ARG A 27 7.92 0.77 3.89
CA ARG A 27 6.55 0.74 3.36
C ARG A 27 5.59 1.46 4.31
N PRO A 28 4.77 2.40 3.82
CA PRO A 28 3.74 3.05 4.65
C PRO A 28 2.87 2.08 5.44
N VAL A 29 2.46 0.94 4.86
CA VAL A 29 1.62 -0.08 5.53
C VAL A 29 2.20 -0.57 6.86
N TYR A 30 3.52 -0.47 7.07
CA TYR A 30 4.22 -0.94 8.28
C TYR A 30 4.58 0.13 9.29
N GLU A 31 4.06 1.35 9.17
CA GLU A 31 4.36 2.50 10.05
C GLU A 31 4.49 2.13 11.55
N ASN A 32 3.52 1.40 12.10
CA ASN A 32 3.49 1.03 13.52
C ASN A 32 4.15 -0.33 13.84
N HIS A 33 4.85 -0.91 12.86
CA HIS A 33 5.46 -2.24 12.94
C HIS A 33 6.95 -2.21 12.50
N PRO A 34 7.85 -1.60 13.30
CA PRO A 34 9.28 -1.48 12.95
C PRO A 34 9.96 -2.81 12.60
N LEU A 35 9.58 -3.90 13.28
CA LEU A 35 10.11 -5.24 13.01
C LEU A 35 9.81 -5.73 11.59
N LEU A 36 8.65 -5.37 11.03
CA LEU A 36 8.28 -5.74 9.66
C LEU A 36 9.06 -4.93 8.62
N HIS A 37 9.62 -3.78 9.00
CA HIS A 37 10.55 -3.04 8.14
C HIS A 37 11.96 -3.60 8.18
N THR A 38 12.48 -3.88 9.37
CA THR A 38 13.92 -4.11 9.57
C THR A 38 14.32 -5.57 9.52
N ASN A 39 13.41 -6.51 9.82
CA ASN A 39 13.74 -7.92 9.82
C ASN A 39 13.79 -8.44 8.37
N PRO A 40 14.95 -8.94 7.88
CA PRO A 40 15.08 -9.47 6.51
C PRO A 40 14.03 -10.53 6.18
N ASP A 41 13.68 -11.39 7.15
CA ASP A 41 12.73 -12.49 6.95
C ASP A 41 11.28 -12.00 6.77
N PHE A 42 10.94 -10.82 7.29
CA PHE A 42 9.59 -10.27 7.21
C PHE A 42 9.46 -9.08 6.28
N SER A 43 10.57 -8.41 5.97
CA SER A 43 10.61 -7.20 5.16
C SER A 43 10.21 -7.38 3.70
N GLU A 44 9.98 -8.59 3.23
CA GLU A 44 9.44 -8.84 1.89
C GLU A 44 8.02 -9.41 1.88
N HIS A 45 7.50 -9.82 3.04
CA HIS A 45 6.09 -10.16 3.18
C HIS A 45 5.29 -8.86 3.22
N ILE A 46 4.11 -8.82 2.59
CA ILE A 46 3.21 -7.67 2.58
C ILE A 46 1.92 -8.07 3.29
N LEU A 47 1.57 -7.37 4.36
CA LEU A 47 0.32 -7.59 5.08
C LEU A 47 -0.80 -6.73 4.51
N PHE A 48 -1.99 -7.32 4.43
CA PHE A 48 -3.21 -6.62 4.05
C PHE A 48 -4.04 -6.36 5.30
N HIS A 49 -4.38 -5.09 5.52
CA HIS A 49 -5.11 -4.61 6.67
C HIS A 49 -6.56 -4.28 6.30
N GLU A 50 -7.42 -4.16 7.32
CA GLU A 50 -8.82 -3.81 7.16
C GLU A 50 -8.99 -2.37 6.64
N TYR A 51 -8.23 -1.42 7.20
CA TYR A 51 -8.22 -0.03 6.76
C TYR A 51 -6.84 0.61 6.96
N PHE A 52 -6.66 1.82 6.45
CA PHE A 52 -5.38 2.53 6.43
C PHE A 52 -5.51 3.93 7.01
N HIS A 53 -4.47 4.41 7.67
CA HIS A 53 -4.40 5.78 8.16
C HIS A 53 -4.34 6.76 6.98
N GLY A 54 -5.21 7.79 6.99
CA GLY A 54 -5.41 8.67 5.83
C GLY A 54 -4.21 9.55 5.48
N ASP A 55 -3.41 9.94 6.48
CA ASP A 55 -2.26 10.83 6.27
C ASP A 55 -0.97 10.06 5.99
N THR A 56 -0.85 8.85 6.54
CA THR A 56 0.44 8.13 6.61
C THR A 56 0.42 6.83 5.83
N GLY A 57 -0.75 6.26 5.53
CA GLY A 57 -0.88 4.95 4.89
C GLY A 57 -0.63 3.76 5.81
N GLY A 58 -0.46 3.97 7.11
CA GLY A 58 -0.28 2.90 8.09
C GLY A 58 -1.44 1.91 8.09
N GLY A 59 -1.15 0.60 8.06
CA GLY A 59 -2.15 -0.45 8.16
C GLY A 59 -2.77 -0.52 9.56
N LEU A 60 -4.09 -0.61 9.65
CA LEU A 60 -4.86 -0.58 10.90
C LEU A 60 -5.94 -1.69 10.93
N GLY A 61 -6.40 -2.03 12.13
CA GLY A 61 -7.34 -3.13 12.33
C GLY A 61 -6.70 -4.51 12.16
N ALA A 62 -7.51 -5.52 11.85
CA ALA A 62 -7.01 -6.88 11.71
C ALA A 62 -6.12 -7.03 10.45
N PRO A 63 -4.94 -7.69 10.57
CA PRO A 63 -4.15 -8.08 9.40
C PRO A 63 -4.79 -9.29 8.69
N HIS A 64 -4.23 -9.63 7.52
CA HIS A 64 -4.66 -10.74 6.64
C HIS A 64 -6.06 -10.55 6.03
N GLN A 65 -6.53 -9.32 5.92
CA GLN A 65 -7.80 -8.99 5.28
C GLN A 65 -7.62 -8.87 3.76
N SER A 66 -7.55 -10.02 3.10
CA SER A 66 -7.41 -10.12 1.65
C SER A 66 -8.72 -9.93 0.87
N GLY A 67 -9.69 -9.23 1.47
CA GLY A 67 -10.95 -8.83 0.83
C GLY A 67 -10.75 -7.67 -0.13
N TRP A 68 -11.37 -6.52 0.15
CA TRP A 68 -11.27 -5.34 -0.72
C TRP A 68 -9.85 -4.82 -0.91
N THR A 69 -8.96 -5.02 0.08
CA THR A 69 -7.55 -4.59 -0.01
C THR A 69 -6.81 -5.26 -1.16
N SER A 70 -7.26 -6.44 -1.62
CA SER A 70 -6.70 -7.13 -2.79
C SER A 70 -6.90 -6.39 -4.12
N LEU A 71 -7.82 -5.42 -4.18
CA LEU A 71 -8.04 -4.60 -5.37
C LEU A 71 -6.78 -3.81 -5.79
N VAL A 72 -5.80 -3.65 -4.90
CA VAL A 72 -4.50 -3.08 -5.26
C VAL A 72 -3.81 -3.87 -6.39
N ALA A 73 -4.01 -5.18 -6.47
CA ALA A 73 -3.47 -6.00 -7.56
C ALA A 73 -4.10 -5.67 -8.92
N ASP A 74 -5.42 -5.43 -8.96
CA ASP A 74 -6.12 -4.96 -10.16
C ASP A 74 -5.68 -3.55 -10.56
N MET A 75 -5.44 -2.66 -9.58
CA MET A 75 -4.89 -1.33 -9.85
C MET A 75 -3.49 -1.41 -10.48
N ILE A 76 -2.62 -2.28 -9.96
CA ILE A 76 -1.28 -2.54 -10.52
C ILE A 76 -1.43 -3.03 -11.97
N HIS A 77 -2.30 -4.01 -12.21
CA HIS A 77 -2.56 -4.53 -13.54
C HIS A 77 -2.98 -3.43 -14.52
N LYS A 78 -3.97 -2.60 -14.15
CA LYS A 78 -4.49 -1.53 -15.01
C LYS A 78 -3.51 -0.38 -15.26
N LEU A 79 -2.52 -0.19 -14.40
CA LEU A 79 -1.55 0.91 -14.48
C LEU A 79 -0.25 0.51 -15.19
N TYR A 80 0.15 -0.76 -15.11
CA TYR A 80 1.48 -1.20 -15.54
C TYR A 80 1.48 -2.34 -16.57
N ASN A 81 0.31 -2.91 -16.90
CA ASN A 81 0.14 -3.88 -17.99
C ASN A 81 -0.79 -3.32 -19.08
#